data_AF-A0A392PR11-F1
#
_entry.id   AF-A0A392PR11-F1
#
_cell.length_a   1.000
_cell.length_b   1.000
_cell.length_c   1.000
_cell.angle_alpha   90.00
_cell.angle_beta   90.00
_cell.angle_gamma   90.00
#
_symmetry.space_group_name_H-M   'P 1'
#
loop_
_entity.id
_entity.type
_entity.pdbx_description
1 polymer ?
#
loop_
_entity_poly.entity_id
_entity_poly.type
_entity_poly.pdbx_seq_one_letter_code
_entity_poly.pdbx_strand_id
1 'polypeptide(L)'
;QLGLEDELEKSSNALLGRAWCPGWSKSDKALTEFVENHLLHYSNNRLKLGGESTSLLSPYIHFGELSVRKLFQLARTKQILWKNEGNIVGEESATLFLRAIGFREYSRYLCFGFPFTVERPLLGNLKFFPWNTDPSKFRAWRQGRTGYPLVDAGMRELWATGWIHNKMRVIVSSFAVKMLLIPWKWGMKYFWDTLLDADLENDILGWQYISGSLPDGHKLERLDDPE
;
A
#
# COMPACT_ATOMS: atom_id res chain seq x y z
N GLN A 1 2.73 -0.94 -23.80
CA GLN A 1 3.59 -1.88 -23.07
C GLN A 1 5.00 -1.30 -23.06
N LEU A 2 5.65 -1.17 -21.89
CA LEU A 2 7.01 -0.61 -21.80
C LEU A 2 8.09 -1.54 -22.39
N GLY A 3 7.74 -2.75 -22.85
CA GLY A 3 8.69 -3.70 -23.45
C GLY A 3 9.73 -4.24 -22.47
N LEU A 4 9.44 -4.16 -21.15
CA LEU A 4 10.37 -4.49 -20.06
C LEU A 4 10.11 -5.88 -19.45
N GLU A 5 9.15 -6.64 -19.98
CA GLU A 5 8.73 -7.94 -19.47
C GLU A 5 9.19 -9.04 -20.44
N ASP A 6 9.84 -10.07 -19.91
CA ASP A 6 10.24 -11.26 -20.65
C ASP A 6 9.13 -12.32 -20.58
N GLU A 7 8.94 -13.18 -21.59
CA GLU A 7 7.88 -14.20 -21.57
C GLU A 7 8.03 -15.21 -20.42
N LEU A 8 9.26 -15.37 -19.92
CA LEU A 8 9.61 -16.17 -18.74
C LEU A 8 9.12 -15.55 -17.41
N GLU A 9 8.71 -14.29 -17.42
CA GLU A 9 8.19 -13.55 -16.25
C GLU A 9 6.65 -13.55 -16.21
N LYS A 10 5.95 -14.37 -17.01
CA LYS A 10 4.47 -14.47 -16.97
C LYS A 10 3.97 -14.93 -15.60
N SER A 11 3.14 -14.11 -14.97
CA SER A 11 2.53 -14.40 -13.67
C SER A 11 1.57 -15.60 -13.76
N SER A 12 1.60 -16.47 -12.74
CA SER A 12 0.63 -17.56 -12.59
C SER A 12 -0.26 -17.29 -11.39
N ASN A 13 -1.57 -17.12 -11.65
CA ASN A 13 -2.56 -16.86 -10.62
C ASN A 13 -2.81 -18.06 -9.68
N ALA A 14 -2.26 -19.24 -9.99
CA ALA A 14 -2.46 -20.46 -9.22
C ALA A 14 -1.98 -20.36 -7.76
N LEU A 15 -0.98 -19.51 -7.49
CA LEU A 15 -0.47 -19.27 -6.13
C LEU A 15 -1.36 -18.32 -5.33
N LEU A 16 -2.04 -17.38 -6.00
CA LEU A 16 -2.90 -16.38 -5.35
C LEU A 16 -4.09 -17.04 -4.65
N GLY A 17 -4.67 -18.10 -5.25
CA GLY A 17 -5.78 -18.85 -4.66
C GLY A 17 -5.45 -19.57 -3.35
N ARG A 18 -4.16 -19.69 -2.97
CA ARG A 18 -3.74 -20.20 -1.66
C ARG A 18 -3.79 -19.14 -0.57
N ALA A 19 -3.55 -17.87 -0.93
CA ALA A 19 -3.49 -16.76 0.00
C ALA A 19 -4.80 -15.98 0.08
N TRP A 20 -5.58 -15.94 -1.02
CA TRP A 20 -6.74 -15.08 -1.16
C TRP A 20 -7.99 -15.85 -1.59
N CYS A 21 -9.12 -15.49 -1.01
CA CYS A 21 -10.44 -16.00 -1.36
C CYS A 21 -11.37 -14.81 -1.65
N PRO A 22 -11.48 -14.35 -2.92
CA PRO A 22 -12.37 -13.26 -3.30
C PRO A 22 -13.86 -13.56 -3.00
N GLY A 23 -14.66 -12.51 -2.89
CA GLY A 23 -16.11 -12.56 -2.74
C GLY A 23 -16.62 -11.88 -1.47
N TRP A 24 -17.76 -11.20 -1.58
CA TRP A 24 -18.41 -10.44 -0.50
C TRP A 24 -18.68 -11.26 0.78
N SER A 25 -18.96 -12.55 0.65
CA SER A 25 -19.18 -13.42 1.82
C SER A 25 -17.87 -13.65 2.61
N LYS A 26 -16.73 -13.72 1.91
CA LYS A 26 -15.42 -13.86 2.53
C LYS A 26 -14.95 -12.54 3.12
N SER A 27 -15.24 -11.41 2.45
CA SER A 27 -14.92 -10.09 2.98
C SER A 27 -15.65 -9.81 4.30
N ASP A 28 -16.91 -10.22 4.44
CA ASP A 28 -17.65 -10.05 5.69
C ASP A 28 -17.07 -10.88 6.84
N LYS A 29 -16.60 -12.10 6.57
CA LYS A 29 -15.90 -12.93 7.57
C LYS A 29 -14.57 -12.30 7.97
N ALA A 30 -13.77 -11.86 7.00
CA ALA A 30 -12.50 -11.19 7.26
C ALA A 30 -12.69 -9.90 8.07
N LEU A 31 -13.76 -9.14 7.79
CA LEU A 31 -14.13 -7.95 8.55
C LEU A 31 -14.47 -8.28 10.00
N THR A 32 -15.35 -9.27 10.24
CA THR A 32 -15.72 -9.66 11.59
C THR A 32 -14.50 -10.12 12.39
N GLU A 33 -13.69 -11.00 11.81
CA GLU A 33 -12.44 -11.48 12.41
C GLU A 33 -11.53 -10.31 12.81
N PHE A 34 -11.30 -9.36 11.88
CA PHE A 34 -10.49 -8.19 12.16
C PHE A 34 -11.04 -7.34 13.30
N VAL A 35 -12.34 -7.04 13.29
CA VAL A 35 -12.98 -6.16 14.29
C VAL A 35 -13.01 -6.80 15.69
N GLU A 36 -13.18 -8.12 15.76
CA GLU A 36 -13.26 -8.84 17.03
C GLU A 36 -11.87 -9.13 17.62
N ASN A 37 -10.90 -9.56 16.80
CA ASN A 37 -9.65 -10.14 17.29
C ASN A 37 -8.42 -9.24 17.08
N HIS A 38 -8.39 -8.41 16.04
CA HIS A 38 -7.17 -7.69 15.65
C HIS A 38 -7.24 -6.18 15.88
N LEU A 39 -8.43 -5.58 15.77
CA LEU A 39 -8.61 -4.12 15.86
C LEU A 39 -8.17 -3.56 17.21
N LEU A 40 -8.34 -4.30 18.32
CA LEU A 40 -7.97 -3.83 19.66
C LEU A 40 -6.47 -3.48 19.78
N HIS A 41 -5.61 -4.23 19.11
CA HIS A 41 -4.15 -4.07 19.17
C HIS A 41 -3.55 -3.49 17.89
N TYR A 42 -4.39 -2.94 17.02
CA TYR A 42 -3.96 -2.39 15.73
C TYR A 42 -2.92 -1.27 15.91
N SER A 43 -3.04 -0.41 16.94
CA SER A 43 -2.06 0.64 17.22
C SER A 43 -0.65 0.06 17.37
N ASN A 44 -0.49 -1.03 18.13
CA ASN A 44 0.80 -1.64 18.40
C ASN A 44 1.32 -2.50 17.24
N ASN A 45 0.42 -3.11 16.47
CA ASN A 45 0.79 -4.09 15.45
C ASN A 45 0.97 -3.49 14.06
N ARG A 46 0.34 -2.35 13.72
CA ARG A 46 0.35 -1.74 12.36
C ARG A 46 1.73 -1.47 11.74
N LEU A 47 2.80 -1.47 12.54
CA LEU A 47 4.17 -1.20 12.07
C LEU A 47 5.05 -2.45 12.02
N LYS A 48 4.56 -3.59 12.52
CA LYS A 48 5.27 -4.86 12.54
C LYS A 48 5.19 -5.50 11.15
N LEU A 49 6.36 -5.85 10.62
CA LEU A 49 6.51 -6.55 9.35
C LEU A 49 6.47 -8.05 9.65
N GLY A 50 5.35 -8.70 9.32
CA GLY A 50 5.10 -10.13 9.59
C GLY A 50 3.94 -10.39 10.55
N GLY A 51 3.29 -11.54 10.36
CA GLY A 51 2.09 -11.95 11.09
C GLY A 51 0.82 -11.21 10.67
N GLU A 52 -0.30 -11.55 11.32
CA GLU A 52 -1.61 -10.93 11.10
C GLU A 52 -1.69 -9.58 11.83
N SER A 53 -0.97 -8.59 11.30
CA SER A 53 -0.81 -7.26 11.92
C SER A 53 -1.83 -6.22 11.43
N THR A 54 -2.46 -6.46 10.29
CA THR A 54 -3.41 -5.53 9.64
C THR A 54 -4.67 -6.27 9.19
N SER A 55 -5.65 -5.53 8.66
CA SER A 55 -6.96 -6.08 8.32
C SER A 55 -6.98 -6.97 7.08
N LEU A 56 -6.00 -6.83 6.17
CA LEU A 56 -5.99 -7.49 4.85
C LEU A 56 -7.25 -7.22 4.01
N LEU A 57 -7.98 -6.13 4.31
CA LEU A 57 -9.27 -5.84 3.68
C LEU A 57 -9.17 -5.08 2.35
N SER A 58 -7.97 -4.62 1.95
CA SER A 58 -7.82 -3.71 0.83
C SER A 58 -8.31 -4.25 -0.52
N PRO A 59 -8.09 -5.53 -0.91
CA PRO A 59 -8.64 -6.05 -2.18
C PRO A 59 -10.17 -6.06 -2.17
N TYR A 60 -10.79 -6.49 -1.06
CA TYR A 60 -12.26 -6.52 -0.92
C TYR A 60 -12.87 -5.12 -0.99
N ILE A 61 -12.19 -4.12 -0.42
CA ILE A 61 -12.64 -2.73 -0.45
C ILE A 61 -12.49 -2.14 -1.86
N HIS A 62 -11.40 -2.45 -2.56
CA HIS A 62 -11.15 -1.97 -3.92
C HIS A 62 -12.26 -2.41 -4.89
N PHE A 63 -12.60 -3.70 -4.88
CA PHE A 63 -13.66 -4.25 -5.73
C PHE A 63 -15.09 -3.97 -5.24
N GLY A 64 -15.26 -3.24 -4.14
CA GLY A 64 -16.58 -2.92 -3.58
C GLY A 64 -17.32 -4.13 -2.98
N GLU A 65 -16.63 -5.25 -2.76
CA GLU A 65 -17.16 -6.43 -2.07
C GLU A 65 -17.44 -6.13 -0.60
N LEU A 66 -16.71 -5.17 -0.02
CA LEU A 66 -16.93 -4.65 1.32
C LEU A 66 -17.29 -3.16 1.31
N SER A 67 -18.43 -2.82 1.95
CA SER A 67 -18.84 -1.43 2.12
C SER A 67 -17.96 -0.69 3.12
N VAL A 68 -17.34 0.40 2.67
CA VAL A 68 -16.54 1.29 3.54
C VAL A 68 -17.39 1.95 4.63
N ARG A 69 -18.68 2.20 4.37
CA ARG A 69 -19.61 2.74 5.38
C ARG A 69 -19.85 1.73 6.52
N LYS A 70 -20.01 0.44 6.18
CA LYS A 70 -20.12 -0.65 7.17
C LYS A 70 -18.85 -0.74 8.02
N LEU A 71 -17.68 -0.69 7.37
CA LEU A 71 -16.39 -0.71 8.03
C LEU A 71 -16.21 0.47 9.01
N PHE A 72 -16.53 1.69 8.55
CA PHE A 72 -16.49 2.90 9.36
C PHE A 72 -17.41 2.79 10.58
N GLN A 73 -18.66 2.37 10.37
CA GLN A 73 -19.64 2.23 11.45
C GLN A 73 -19.15 1.26 12.53
N LEU A 74 -18.67 0.07 12.15
CA LEU A 74 -18.17 -0.92 13.10
C LEU A 74 -16.96 -0.41 13.89
N ALA A 75 -15.97 0.17 13.20
CA ALA A 75 -14.80 0.73 13.86
C ALA A 75 -15.16 1.89 14.81
N ARG A 76 -16.10 2.77 14.41
CA ARG A 76 -16.58 3.88 15.25
C ARG A 76 -17.37 3.39 16.45
N THR A 77 -18.21 2.37 16.30
CA THR A 77 -18.93 1.74 17.42
C THR A 77 -17.97 1.15 18.44
N LYS A 78 -16.94 0.40 18.00
CA LYS A 78 -15.89 -0.12 18.90
C LYS A 78 -15.12 1.00 19.59
N GLN A 79 -14.78 2.07 18.87
CA GLN A 79 -14.11 3.25 19.45
C GLN A 79 -14.92 3.87 20.60
N ILE A 80 -16.23 4.06 20.41
CA ILE A 80 -17.11 4.63 21.44
C ILE A 80 -17.21 3.68 22.65
N LEU A 81 -17.36 2.38 22.40
CA LEU A 81 -17.40 1.36 23.45
C LEU A 81 -16.12 1.38 24.29
N TRP A 82 -14.97 1.29 23.66
CA TRP A 82 -13.67 1.28 24.34
C TRP A 82 -13.39 2.59 25.08
N LYS A 83 -13.83 3.72 24.54
CA LYS A 83 -13.76 5.00 25.24
C LYS A 83 -14.58 4.98 26.53
N ASN A 84 -15.80 4.45 26.50
CA ASN A 84 -16.67 4.35 27.69
C ASN A 84 -16.12 3.36 28.73
N GLU A 85 -15.43 2.32 28.28
CA GLU A 85 -14.76 1.33 29.15
C GLU A 85 -13.41 1.83 29.71
N GLY A 86 -12.92 3.00 29.27
CA GLY A 86 -11.58 3.49 29.64
C GLY A 86 -10.42 2.74 28.98
N ASN A 87 -10.69 1.98 27.91
CA ASN A 87 -9.69 1.23 27.17
C ASN A 87 -8.96 2.13 26.15
N ILE A 88 -7.89 2.78 26.63
CA ILE A 88 -7.08 3.73 25.85
C ILE A 88 -6.47 3.08 24.60
N VAL A 89 -6.01 1.83 24.71
CA VAL A 89 -5.36 1.11 23.60
C VAL A 89 -6.35 0.82 22.47
N GLY A 90 -7.58 0.43 22.82
CA GLY A 90 -8.65 0.22 21.86
C GLY A 90 -9.08 1.51 21.18
N GLU A 91 -9.29 2.58 21.95
CA GLU A 91 -9.66 3.90 21.39
C GLU A 91 -8.61 4.41 20.39
N GLU A 92 -7.32 4.34 20.75
CA GLU A 92 -6.23 4.73 19.85
C GLU A 92 -6.19 3.84 18.60
N SER A 93 -6.31 2.53 18.77
CA SER A 93 -6.30 1.57 17.66
C SER A 93 -7.42 1.83 16.66
N ALA A 94 -8.66 2.04 17.14
CA ALA A 94 -9.78 2.41 16.28
C ALA A 94 -9.56 3.76 15.60
N THR A 95 -8.99 4.74 16.30
CA THR A 95 -8.66 6.06 15.73
C THR A 95 -7.66 5.94 14.58
N LEU A 96 -6.59 5.17 14.77
CA LEU A 96 -5.57 4.96 13.74
C LEU A 96 -6.10 4.14 12.56
N PHE A 97 -7.00 3.18 12.81
CA PHE A 97 -7.65 2.43 11.76
C PHE A 97 -8.62 3.30 10.92
N LEU A 98 -9.43 4.14 11.59
CA LEU A 98 -10.28 5.13 10.92
C LEU A 98 -9.46 6.13 10.10
N ARG A 99 -8.28 6.55 10.60
CA ARG A 99 -7.35 7.38 9.83
C ARG A 99 -6.84 6.65 8.57
N ALA A 100 -6.56 5.35 8.65
CA ALA A 100 -6.18 4.55 7.48
C ALA A 100 -7.29 4.51 6.43
N ILE A 101 -8.55 4.38 6.84
CA ILE A 101 -9.71 4.53 5.94
C ILE A 101 -9.78 5.96 5.38
N GLY A 102 -9.48 6.97 6.19
CA GLY A 102 -9.42 8.37 5.75
C GLY A 102 -8.45 8.61 4.59
N PHE A 103 -7.31 7.92 4.54
CA PHE A 103 -6.38 8.03 3.39
C PHE A 103 -6.99 7.50 2.09
N ARG A 104 -7.84 6.46 2.14
CA ARG A 104 -8.59 5.97 0.97
C ARG A 104 -9.60 7.00 0.46
N GLU A 105 -10.29 7.69 1.36
CA GLU A 105 -11.22 8.76 0.97
C GLU A 105 -10.46 9.98 0.43
N TYR A 106 -9.32 10.30 1.05
CA TYR A 106 -8.46 11.40 0.64
C TYR A 106 -7.87 11.20 -0.76
N SER A 107 -7.47 9.98 -1.12
CA SER A 107 -6.96 9.69 -2.46
C SER A 107 -7.98 10.00 -3.56
N ARG A 108 -9.24 9.59 -3.34
CA ARG A 108 -10.38 9.87 -4.22
C ARG A 108 -10.70 11.36 -4.28
N TYR A 109 -10.72 12.02 -3.13
CA TYR A 109 -10.91 13.46 -3.05
C TYR A 109 -9.83 14.23 -3.85
N LEU A 110 -8.57 13.82 -3.72
CA LEU A 110 -7.44 14.44 -4.39
C LEU A 110 -7.48 14.22 -5.90
N CYS A 111 -7.78 13.00 -6.36
CA CYS A 111 -7.92 12.71 -7.79
C CYS A 111 -9.12 13.45 -8.41
N PHE A 112 -10.23 13.57 -7.67
CA PHE A 112 -11.39 14.34 -8.13
C PHE A 112 -11.10 15.85 -8.19
N GLY A 113 -10.47 16.41 -7.15
CA GLY A 113 -10.11 17.83 -7.09
C GLY A 113 -8.99 18.22 -8.05
N PHE A 114 -8.09 17.30 -8.37
CA PHE A 114 -6.94 17.50 -9.27
C PHE A 114 -6.85 16.37 -10.30
N PRO A 115 -7.72 16.33 -11.33
CA PRO A 115 -7.78 15.20 -12.29
C PRO A 115 -6.48 14.91 -13.03
N PHE A 116 -5.62 15.92 -13.20
CA PHE A 116 -4.31 15.75 -13.84
C PHE A 116 -3.32 14.90 -13.03
N THR A 117 -3.62 14.61 -11.76
CA THR A 117 -2.74 13.84 -10.86
C THR A 117 -2.53 12.39 -11.30
N VAL A 118 -3.41 11.88 -12.17
CA VAL A 118 -3.29 10.59 -12.83
C VAL A 118 -2.05 10.50 -13.73
N GLU A 119 -1.67 11.61 -14.36
CA GLU A 119 -0.56 11.62 -15.31
C GLU A 119 0.67 12.39 -14.80
N ARG A 120 0.45 13.35 -13.89
CA ARG A 120 1.47 14.29 -13.45
C ARG A 120 1.45 14.42 -11.92
N PRO A 121 2.61 14.57 -11.26
CA PRO A 121 2.63 14.82 -9.82
C PRO A 121 1.91 16.14 -9.48
N LEU A 122 1.34 16.22 -8.28
CA LEU A 122 0.67 17.44 -7.79
C LEU A 122 1.67 18.61 -7.71
N LEU A 123 2.86 18.34 -7.17
CA LEU A 123 3.99 19.27 -7.20
C LEU A 123 4.84 19.07 -8.46
N GLY A 124 5.20 20.17 -9.12
CA GLY A 124 6.06 20.15 -10.31
C GLY A 124 7.56 19.90 -10.04
N ASN A 125 7.94 19.58 -8.81
CA ASN A 125 9.33 19.48 -8.35
C ASN A 125 10.11 18.35 -9.04
N LEU A 126 9.43 17.30 -9.51
CA LEU A 126 10.07 16.16 -10.17
C LEU A 126 10.18 16.28 -11.70
N LYS A 127 9.73 17.39 -12.29
CA LYS A 127 9.66 17.56 -13.76
C LYS A 127 11.04 17.45 -14.43
N PHE A 128 12.09 17.95 -13.79
CA PHE A 128 13.46 17.96 -14.30
C PHE A 128 14.40 17.07 -13.47
N PHE A 129 13.84 16.17 -12.65
CA PHE A 129 14.66 15.30 -11.81
C PHE A 129 15.43 14.29 -12.69
N PRO A 130 16.75 14.12 -12.47
CA PRO A 130 17.60 13.28 -13.31
C PRO A 130 17.41 11.79 -12.98
N TRP A 131 16.29 11.21 -13.42
CA TRP A 131 16.00 9.78 -13.22
C TRP A 131 17.00 8.88 -13.93
N ASN A 132 17.32 7.75 -13.30
CA ASN A 132 18.09 6.68 -13.88
C ASN A 132 17.16 5.74 -14.66
N THR A 133 17.33 5.71 -15.98
CA THR A 133 16.53 4.90 -16.91
C THR A 133 17.19 3.55 -17.24
N ASP A 134 18.16 3.10 -16.47
CA ASP A 134 18.81 1.79 -16.61
C ASP A 134 17.80 0.64 -16.34
N PRO A 135 17.41 -0.15 -17.36
CA PRO A 135 16.46 -1.25 -17.18
C PRO A 135 16.98 -2.36 -16.26
N SER A 136 18.30 -2.50 -16.10
CA SER A 136 18.90 -3.54 -15.27
C SER A 136 18.62 -3.31 -13.78
N LYS A 137 18.69 -2.06 -13.31
CA LYS A 137 18.33 -1.67 -11.94
C LYS A 137 16.85 -1.93 -11.66
N PHE A 138 15.99 -1.57 -12.61
CA PHE A 138 14.56 -1.86 -12.49
C PHE A 138 14.27 -3.36 -12.44
N ARG A 139 14.96 -4.17 -13.25
CA ARG A 139 14.86 -5.63 -13.21
C ARG A 139 15.33 -6.21 -11.86
N ALA A 140 16.47 -5.75 -11.34
CA ALA A 140 16.99 -6.20 -10.04
C ALA A 140 16.01 -5.87 -8.90
N TRP A 141 15.39 -4.69 -8.92
CA TRP A 141 14.35 -4.30 -7.97
C TRP A 141 13.10 -5.18 -8.10
N ARG A 142 12.55 -5.36 -9.31
CA ARG A 142 11.38 -6.22 -9.56
C ARG A 142 11.57 -7.64 -9.04
N GLN A 143 12.77 -8.20 -9.21
CA GLN A 143 13.09 -9.58 -8.83
C GLN A 143 13.49 -9.74 -7.35
N GLY A 144 13.60 -8.65 -6.58
CA GLY A 144 14.13 -8.71 -5.21
C GLY A 144 15.56 -9.27 -5.17
N ARG A 145 16.44 -8.69 -6.01
CA ARG A 145 17.88 -8.98 -6.11
C ARG A 145 18.70 -7.71 -5.99
N THR A 146 18.28 -6.82 -5.10
CA THR A 146 18.93 -5.52 -4.86
C THR A 146 20.13 -5.62 -3.93
N GLY A 147 20.22 -6.72 -3.16
CA GLY A 147 21.24 -6.89 -2.12
C GLY A 147 20.81 -6.34 -0.76
N TYR A 148 19.62 -5.73 -0.67
CA TYR A 148 19.04 -5.21 0.57
C TYR A 148 17.95 -6.18 1.05
N PRO A 149 18.17 -6.94 2.14
CA PRO A 149 17.29 -8.04 2.52
C PRO A 149 15.83 -7.65 2.70
N LEU A 150 15.56 -6.49 3.31
CA LEU A 150 14.19 -6.04 3.57
C LEU A 150 13.45 -5.67 2.28
N VAL A 151 14.14 -5.01 1.35
CA VAL A 151 13.60 -4.68 0.02
C VAL A 151 13.37 -5.96 -0.77
N ASP A 152 14.35 -6.86 -0.78
CA ASP A 152 14.28 -8.11 -1.51
C ASP A 152 13.17 -9.03 -0.99
N ALA A 153 12.95 -9.08 0.33
CA ALA A 153 11.83 -9.81 0.93
C ALA A 153 10.47 -9.23 0.48
N GLY A 154 10.30 -7.90 0.54
CA GLY A 154 9.08 -7.25 0.11
C GLY A 154 8.75 -7.47 -1.37
N MET A 155 9.75 -7.37 -2.25
CA MET A 155 9.54 -7.58 -3.68
C MET A 155 9.20 -9.04 -4.01
N ARG A 156 9.76 -10.00 -3.27
CA ARG A 156 9.40 -11.43 -3.42
C ARG A 156 8.02 -11.74 -2.85
N GLU A 157 7.64 -11.15 -1.72
CA GLU A 157 6.30 -11.29 -1.13
C GLU A 157 5.23 -10.75 -2.08
N LEU A 158 5.46 -9.56 -2.64
CA LEU A 158 4.58 -8.94 -3.64
C LEU A 158 4.34 -9.88 -4.82
N TRP A 159 5.41 -10.43 -5.39
CA TRP A 159 5.30 -11.35 -6.52
C TRP A 159 4.56 -12.65 -6.16
N ALA A 160 4.83 -13.21 -4.97
CA ALA A 160 4.28 -14.50 -4.58
C ALA A 160 2.80 -14.44 -4.17
N THR A 161 2.36 -13.33 -3.58
CA THR A 161 1.05 -13.22 -2.92
C THR A 161 0.14 -12.15 -3.50
N GLY A 162 0.67 -11.26 -4.34
CA GLY A 162 -0.06 -10.12 -4.87
C GLY A 162 -0.39 -9.05 -3.82
N TRP A 163 0.24 -9.09 -2.65
CA TRP A 163 0.01 -8.13 -1.58
C TRP A 163 1.28 -7.95 -0.73
N ILE A 164 1.49 -6.72 -0.27
CA ILE A 164 2.51 -6.41 0.74
C ILE A 164 1.98 -5.37 1.72
N HIS A 165 2.49 -5.45 2.95
CA HIS A 165 2.15 -4.54 4.03
C HIS A 165 2.46 -3.08 3.65
N ASN A 166 1.64 -2.11 4.09
CA ASN A 166 1.82 -0.69 3.73
C ASN A 166 3.22 -0.15 4.05
N LYS A 167 3.79 -0.49 5.21
CA LYS A 167 5.18 -0.14 5.55
C LYS A 167 6.20 -0.74 4.58
N MET A 168 5.96 -1.96 4.10
CA MET A 168 6.81 -2.59 3.08
C MET A 168 6.68 -1.87 1.74
N ARG A 169 5.45 -1.47 1.34
CA ARG A 169 5.22 -0.61 0.15
C ARG A 169 6.05 0.66 0.23
N VAL A 170 6.06 1.34 1.39
CA VAL A 170 6.88 2.54 1.62
C VAL A 170 8.37 2.24 1.47
N ILE A 171 8.88 1.17 2.07
CA ILE A 171 10.31 0.82 1.99
C ILE A 171 10.73 0.54 0.54
N VAL A 172 10.03 -0.35 -0.17
CA VAL A 172 10.43 -0.77 -1.52
C VAL A 172 10.29 0.35 -2.55
N SER A 173 9.29 1.22 -2.41
CA SER A 173 9.09 2.37 -3.30
C SER A 173 10.07 3.52 -2.99
N SER A 174 10.33 3.82 -1.70
CA SER A 174 11.38 4.77 -1.29
C SER A 174 12.73 4.33 -1.85
N PHE A 175 13.06 3.05 -1.74
CA PHE A 175 14.30 2.50 -2.29
C PHE A 175 14.39 2.70 -3.81
N ALA A 176 13.32 2.39 -4.55
CA ALA A 176 13.28 2.59 -6.00
C ALA A 176 13.49 4.05 -6.40
N VAL A 177 12.77 4.98 -5.76
CA VAL A 177 12.79 6.41 -6.11
C VAL A 177 14.07 7.10 -5.65
N LYS A 178 14.58 6.77 -4.46
CA LYS A 178 15.64 7.53 -3.80
C LYS A 178 17.03 6.90 -3.89
N MET A 179 17.12 5.57 -3.87
CA MET A 179 18.41 4.86 -3.95
C MET A 179 18.74 4.47 -5.39
N LEU A 180 17.76 3.90 -6.11
CA LEU A 180 17.97 3.51 -7.50
C LEU A 180 17.73 4.65 -8.50
N LEU A 181 17.06 5.72 -8.06
CA LEU A 181 16.63 6.86 -8.88
C LEU A 181 15.77 6.42 -10.07
N ILE A 182 14.97 5.37 -9.90
CA ILE A 182 14.06 4.88 -10.96
C ILE A 182 12.89 5.86 -11.09
N PRO A 183 12.42 6.14 -12.33
CA PRO A 183 11.21 6.92 -12.53
C PRO A 183 10.03 6.29 -11.76
N TRP A 184 9.39 7.04 -10.86
CA TRP A 184 8.28 6.56 -10.03
C TRP A 184 7.15 5.91 -10.85
N LYS A 185 6.92 6.38 -12.09
CA LYS A 185 5.93 5.80 -13.02
C LYS A 185 6.20 4.34 -13.36
N TRP A 186 7.47 3.90 -13.38
CA TRP A 186 7.83 2.51 -13.62
C TRP A 186 7.43 1.64 -12.42
N GLY A 187 7.72 2.12 -11.21
CA GLY A 187 7.29 1.47 -9.97
C GLY A 187 5.76 1.39 -9.87
N MET A 188 5.06 2.48 -10.17
CA MET A 188 3.59 2.53 -10.20
C MET A 188 3.02 1.53 -11.20
N LYS A 189 3.58 1.43 -12.40
CA LYS A 189 3.14 0.45 -13.40
C LYS A 189 3.36 -0.98 -12.92
N TYR A 190 4.50 -1.28 -12.29
CA TYR A 190 4.76 -2.60 -11.74
C TYR A 190 3.80 -2.96 -10.59
N PHE A 191 3.51 -2.01 -9.71
CA PHE A 191 2.52 -2.17 -8.64
C PHE A 191 1.13 -2.44 -9.20
N TRP A 192 0.72 -1.69 -10.23
CA TRP A 192 -0.54 -1.90 -10.94
C TRP A 192 -0.69 -3.32 -11.51
N ASP A 193 0.41 -3.89 -12.01
CA ASP A 193 0.40 -5.22 -12.64
C ASP A 193 0.53 -6.38 -11.64
N THR A 194 0.85 -6.11 -10.37
CA THR A 194 1.15 -7.15 -9.37
C THR A 194 0.29 -7.10 -8.10
N LEU A 195 -0.25 -5.95 -7.73
CA LEU A 195 -1.09 -5.80 -6.54
C LEU A 195 -2.54 -6.23 -6.80
N LEU A 196 -3.09 -7.01 -5.88
CA LEU A 196 -4.52 -7.37 -5.86
C LEU A 196 -5.42 -6.18 -5.49
N ASP A 197 -4.87 -5.19 -4.79
CA ASP A 197 -5.55 -3.97 -4.37
C ASP A 197 -5.05 -2.74 -5.13
N ALA A 198 -4.57 -2.95 -6.37
CA ALA A 198 -4.17 -1.88 -7.29
C ALA A 198 -5.35 -0.92 -7.52
N ASP A 199 -5.29 0.24 -6.87
CA ASP A 199 -6.30 1.29 -6.91
C ASP A 199 -5.61 2.56 -7.39
N LEU A 200 -6.05 3.07 -8.54
CA LEU A 200 -5.36 4.16 -9.24
C LEU A 200 -5.15 5.35 -8.30
N GLU A 201 -6.19 5.74 -7.59
CA GLU A 201 -6.16 6.88 -6.68
C GLU A 201 -5.21 6.65 -5.50
N ASN A 202 -5.28 5.48 -4.85
CA ASN A 202 -4.40 5.17 -3.72
C ASN A 202 -2.94 5.04 -4.15
N ASP A 203 -2.67 4.41 -5.29
CA ASP A 203 -1.32 4.23 -5.81
C ASP A 203 -0.71 5.57 -6.19
N ILE A 204 -1.45 6.46 -6.88
CA ILE A 204 -1.00 7.83 -7.15
C ILE A 204 -0.66 8.55 -5.85
N LEU A 205 -1.57 8.53 -4.86
CA LEU A 205 -1.35 9.17 -3.57
C LEU A 205 -0.08 8.63 -2.90
N GLY A 206 0.09 7.31 -2.87
CA GLY A 206 1.25 6.65 -2.26
C GLY A 206 2.57 7.02 -2.95
N TRP A 207 2.65 6.86 -4.27
CA TRP A 207 3.85 7.20 -5.03
C TRP A 207 4.22 8.67 -4.91
N GLN A 208 3.23 9.58 -4.97
CA GLN A 208 3.48 11.01 -4.77
C GLN A 208 3.90 11.35 -3.33
N TYR A 209 3.35 10.66 -2.33
CA TYR A 209 3.73 10.82 -0.93
C TYR A 209 5.20 10.44 -0.71
N ILE A 210 5.65 9.32 -1.27
CA ILE A 210 7.02 8.80 -1.11
C ILE A 210 8.05 9.60 -1.93
N SER A 211 7.65 10.13 -3.10
CA SER A 211 8.53 10.90 -3.98
C SER A 211 8.65 12.38 -3.59
N GLY A 212 8.00 12.81 -2.50
CA GLY A 212 7.97 14.22 -2.09
C GLY A 212 7.20 15.12 -3.05
N SER A 213 6.22 14.56 -3.76
CA SER A 213 5.34 15.29 -4.70
C SER A 213 4.01 15.72 -4.09
N LEU A 214 3.81 15.47 -2.79
CA LEU A 214 2.73 16.04 -1.99
C LEU A 214 3.30 17.04 -0.97
N PRO A 215 2.55 18.10 -0.62
CA PRO A 215 3.00 19.09 0.38
C PRO A 215 3.34 18.50 1.75
N ASP A 216 2.63 17.46 2.16
CA ASP A 216 2.80 16.71 3.42
C ASP A 216 3.53 15.36 3.23
N GLY A 217 4.11 15.16 2.04
CA GLY A 217 4.84 13.95 1.68
C GLY A 217 6.19 13.79 2.38
N HIS A 218 6.77 12.60 2.24
CA HIS A 218 8.15 12.35 2.63
C HIS A 218 9.10 13.24 1.82
N LYS A 219 10.06 13.86 2.49
CA LYS A 219 11.10 14.64 1.81
C LYS A 219 11.92 13.75 0.87
N LEU A 220 12.14 14.21 -0.36
CA LEU A 220 12.91 13.48 -1.36
C LEU A 220 14.37 13.26 -0.93
N GLU A 221 14.98 14.25 -0.28
CA GLU A 221 16.37 14.23 0.21
C GLU A 221 16.60 13.27 1.38
N ARG A 222 15.52 12.83 2.05
CA ARG A 222 15.63 11.89 3.16
C ARG A 222 15.81 10.49 2.59
N LEU A 223 17.04 9.96 2.67
CA LEU A 223 17.32 8.55 2.46
C LEU A 223 16.99 7.78 3.75
N ASP A 224 16.16 6.76 3.63
CA ASP A 224 15.88 5.86 4.75
C ASP A 224 16.95 4.75 4.74
N ASP A 225 17.52 4.46 5.91
CA ASP A 225 18.42 3.31 6.07
C ASP A 225 17.58 2.02 6.02
N PRO A 226 17.85 1.10 5.09
CA PRO A 226 17.14 -0.17 5.00
C PRO A 226 17.54 -1.19 6.09
N GLU A 227 18.63 -0.98 6.84
CA GLU A 227 19.00 -1.76 8.04
C GLU A 227 18.26 -1.28 9.30
#